data_AF-A0A9D4EY26-F1
#
_entry.id   AF-A0A9D4EY26-F1
#
_cell.length_a   1.000
_cell.length_b   1.000
_cell.length_c   1.000
_cell.angle_alpha   90.00
_cell.angle_beta   90.00
_cell.angle_gamma   90.00
#
_symmetry.space_group_name_H-M   'P 1'
#
loop_
_entity.id
_entity.type
_entity.pdbx_description
1 polymer ?
#
loop_
_entity_poly.entity_id
_entity_poly.type
_entity_poly.pdbx_seq_one_letter_code
_entity_poly.pdbx_strand_id
1 'polypeptide(L)'
;MYVRTYRTFMHAYIHTYIHTYIHTCIHAYIHTYIHTYIHTYIHTYIQTYIHTYKHTYILTYIHTYIHTYIHTYIHTYIHTYIHTYIHTYIHTYIHTYIHTYIHTYIHTYIHTYIHTYIHTYIHTYYIHTYIHTYIHTYIHTYIHTYIHTYIHTYIHTYIHTYIHL
;
A
#
# COMPACT_ATOMS: atom_id res chain seq x y z
N MET A 1 89.92 -75.27 1.35
CA MET A 1 89.54 -74.14 0.47
C MET A 1 88.09 -74.24 0.00
N TYR A 2 87.67 -75.39 -0.56
CA TYR A 2 86.33 -75.66 -1.12
C TYR A 2 85.14 -75.41 -0.17
N VAL A 3 85.25 -75.83 1.09
CA VAL A 3 84.16 -75.65 2.08
C VAL A 3 83.96 -74.17 2.43
N ARG A 4 85.03 -73.37 2.43
CA ARG A 4 84.97 -71.93 2.76
C ARG A 4 84.33 -71.13 1.62
N THR A 5 84.66 -71.45 0.36
CA THR A 5 84.06 -70.85 -0.84
C THR A 5 82.60 -71.26 -1.03
N TYR A 6 82.24 -72.52 -0.77
CA TYR A 6 80.85 -72.97 -0.79
C TYR A 6 80.01 -72.27 0.29
N ARG A 7 80.56 -72.13 1.50
CA ARG A 7 79.89 -71.41 2.59
C ARG A 7 79.66 -69.93 2.26
N THR A 8 80.64 -69.25 1.67
CA THR A 8 80.48 -67.84 1.26
C THR A 8 79.49 -67.68 0.11
N PHE A 9 79.45 -68.62 -0.84
CA PHE A 9 78.49 -68.62 -1.94
C PHE A 9 77.05 -68.85 -1.45
N MET A 10 76.84 -69.86 -0.60
CA MET A 10 75.54 -70.13 0.02
C MET A 10 75.09 -68.95 0.89
N HIS A 11 76.01 -68.33 1.63
CA HIS A 11 75.71 -67.14 2.42
C HIS A 11 75.30 -65.96 1.53
N ALA A 12 76.04 -65.70 0.44
CA ALA A 12 75.71 -64.64 -0.50
C ALA A 12 74.36 -64.88 -1.19
N TYR A 13 74.09 -66.11 -1.64
CA TYR A 13 72.83 -66.49 -2.30
C TYR A 13 71.62 -66.35 -1.37
N ILE A 14 71.73 -66.87 -0.13
CA ILE A 14 70.68 -66.75 0.88
C ILE A 14 70.47 -65.28 1.23
N HIS A 15 71.56 -64.52 1.43
CA HIS A 15 71.48 -63.10 1.72
C HIS A 15 70.80 -62.33 0.59
N THR A 16 71.20 -62.53 -0.66
CA THR A 16 70.59 -61.82 -1.80
C THR A 16 69.15 -62.23 -2.01
N TYR A 17 68.81 -63.52 -1.91
CA TYR A 17 67.44 -64.01 -2.10
C TYR A 17 66.50 -63.51 -1.01
N ILE A 18 66.92 -63.60 0.25
CA ILE A 18 66.14 -63.09 1.38
C ILE A 18 66.02 -61.58 1.28
N HIS A 19 67.11 -60.87 1.00
CA HIS A 19 67.09 -59.41 0.88
C HIS A 19 66.18 -58.95 -0.26
N THR A 20 66.28 -59.53 -1.46
CA THR A 20 65.44 -59.13 -2.59
C THR A 20 63.99 -59.50 -2.36
N TYR A 21 63.70 -60.70 -1.84
CA TYR A 21 62.33 -61.14 -1.56
C TYR A 21 61.67 -60.29 -0.48
N ILE A 22 62.36 -60.05 0.64
CA ILE A 22 61.86 -59.19 1.72
C ILE A 22 61.69 -57.77 1.21
N HIS A 23 62.68 -57.22 0.51
CA HIS A 23 62.61 -55.86 -0.02
C HIS A 23 61.45 -55.70 -1.01
N THR A 24 61.27 -56.61 -1.96
CA THR A 24 60.20 -56.51 -2.97
C THR A 24 58.83 -56.75 -2.36
N CYS A 25 58.65 -57.75 -1.49
CA CYS A 25 57.36 -57.99 -0.84
C CYS A 25 56.98 -56.85 0.10
N ILE A 26 57.91 -56.39 0.94
CA ILE A 26 57.64 -55.27 1.86
C ILE A 26 57.40 -53.99 1.07
N HIS A 27 58.23 -53.69 0.06
CA HIS A 27 58.05 -52.49 -0.73
C HIS A 27 56.74 -52.53 -1.53
N ALA A 28 56.39 -53.66 -2.15
CA ALA A 28 55.12 -53.81 -2.84
C ALA A 28 53.94 -53.69 -1.88
N TYR A 29 54.00 -54.32 -0.70
CA TYR A 29 52.93 -54.26 0.30
C TYR A 29 52.76 -52.85 0.86
N ILE A 30 53.85 -52.21 1.30
CA ILE A 30 53.81 -50.84 1.82
C ILE A 30 53.37 -49.88 0.73
N HIS A 31 53.95 -49.95 -0.47
CA HIS A 31 53.60 -49.04 -1.55
C HIS A 31 52.14 -49.24 -1.97
N THR A 32 51.69 -50.46 -2.24
CA THR A 32 50.30 -50.69 -2.62
C THR A 32 49.35 -50.33 -1.50
N TYR A 33 49.57 -50.79 -0.27
CA TYR A 33 48.67 -50.51 0.85
C TYR A 33 48.63 -49.03 1.18
N ILE A 34 49.78 -48.38 1.41
CA ILE A 34 49.82 -46.96 1.76
C ILE A 34 49.35 -46.12 0.59
N HIS A 35 49.89 -46.33 -0.62
CA HIS A 35 49.51 -45.50 -1.75
C HIS A 35 48.04 -45.70 -2.09
N THR A 36 47.55 -46.93 -2.24
CA THR A 36 46.13 -47.11 -2.60
C THR A 36 45.23 -46.66 -1.46
N TYR A 37 45.48 -47.06 -0.21
CA TYR A 37 44.60 -46.70 0.90
C TYR A 37 44.61 -45.20 1.17
N ILE A 38 45.77 -44.59 1.34
CA ILE A 38 45.85 -43.15 1.62
C ILE A 38 45.38 -42.36 0.42
N HIS A 39 45.85 -42.64 -0.79
CA HIS A 39 45.46 -41.87 -1.96
C HIS A 39 43.96 -42.03 -2.24
N THR A 40 43.43 -43.25 -2.29
CA THR A 40 42.00 -43.43 -2.57
C THR A 40 41.16 -42.89 -1.44
N TYR A 41 41.47 -43.17 -0.17
CA TYR A 41 40.67 -42.70 0.95
C TYR A 41 40.69 -41.18 1.05
N ILE A 42 41.86 -40.56 1.07
CA ILE A 42 41.98 -39.10 1.19
C ILE A 42 41.38 -38.42 -0.04
N HIS A 43 41.74 -38.87 -1.25
CA HIS A 43 41.25 -38.22 -2.47
C HIS A 43 39.74 -38.38 -2.61
N THR A 44 39.18 -39.58 -2.39
CA THR A 44 37.74 -39.78 -2.50
C THR A 44 37.01 -39.08 -1.37
N TYR A 45 37.48 -39.14 -0.13
CA TYR A 45 36.84 -38.50 1.01
C TYR A 45 36.86 -36.98 0.89
N ILE A 46 38.02 -36.38 0.62
CA ILE A 46 38.15 -34.94 0.45
C ILE A 46 37.32 -34.48 -0.75
N GLN A 47 37.42 -35.16 -1.89
CA GLN A 47 36.69 -34.72 -3.07
C GLN A 47 35.19 -34.89 -2.91
N THR A 48 34.71 -36.01 -2.38
CA THR A 48 33.29 -36.19 -2.13
C THR A 48 32.79 -35.21 -1.09
N TYR A 49 33.45 -35.09 0.06
CA TYR A 49 33.03 -34.19 1.15
C TYR A 49 33.04 -32.73 0.71
N ILE A 50 34.13 -32.24 0.12
CA ILE A 50 34.20 -30.84 -0.33
C ILE A 50 33.18 -30.59 -1.44
N HIS A 51 33.05 -31.52 -2.40
CA HIS A 51 32.12 -31.34 -3.50
C HIS A 51 30.66 -31.38 -3.01
N THR A 52 30.24 -32.39 -2.24
CA THR A 52 28.88 -32.44 -1.73
C THR A 52 28.62 -31.30 -0.77
N TYR A 53 29.52 -31.01 0.18
CA TYR A 53 29.32 -29.92 1.13
C TYR A 53 29.23 -28.57 0.43
N LYS A 54 30.19 -28.19 -0.41
CA LYS A 54 30.12 -26.90 -1.14
C LYS A 54 28.92 -26.88 -2.05
N HIS A 55 28.68 -27.92 -2.84
CA HIS A 55 27.57 -27.91 -3.81
C HIS A 55 26.22 -27.85 -3.09
N THR A 56 25.98 -28.71 -2.10
CA THR A 56 24.71 -28.69 -1.37
C THR A 56 24.56 -27.43 -0.56
N TYR A 57 25.57 -27.00 0.20
CA TYR A 57 25.48 -25.79 1.02
C TYR A 57 25.29 -24.54 0.17
N ILE A 58 26.10 -24.33 -0.87
CA ILE A 58 25.98 -23.15 -1.73
C ILE A 58 24.65 -23.17 -2.47
N LEU A 59 24.28 -24.30 -3.09
CA LEU A 59 23.04 -24.39 -3.84
C LEU A 59 21.83 -24.19 -2.92
N THR A 60 21.76 -24.89 -1.79
CA THR A 60 20.63 -24.77 -0.87
C THR A 60 20.59 -23.40 -0.21
N TYR A 61 21.71 -22.86 0.29
CA TYR A 61 21.74 -21.56 0.92
C TYR A 61 21.39 -20.45 -0.05
N ILE A 62 22.05 -20.39 -1.21
CA ILE A 62 21.78 -19.36 -2.22
C ILE A 62 20.36 -19.50 -2.73
N HIS A 63 19.92 -20.70 -3.10
CA HIS A 63 18.57 -20.90 -3.62
C HIS A 63 17.52 -20.55 -2.58
N THR A 64 17.61 -21.08 -1.36
CA THR A 64 16.62 -20.79 -0.31
C THR A 64 16.67 -19.33 0.09
N TYR A 65 17.84 -18.75 0.34
CA TYR A 65 17.96 -17.36 0.75
C TYR A 65 17.45 -16.41 -0.33
N ILE A 66 17.93 -16.54 -1.57
CA ILE A 66 17.50 -15.67 -2.67
C ILE A 66 16.02 -15.88 -2.95
N HIS A 67 15.55 -17.12 -3.07
CA HIS A 67 14.15 -17.39 -3.38
C HIS A 67 13.24 -16.88 -2.27
N THR A 68 13.53 -17.21 -1.01
CA THR A 68 12.69 -16.76 0.12
C THR A 68 12.77 -15.26 0.28
N TYR A 69 13.95 -14.65 0.27
CA TYR A 69 14.10 -13.21 0.43
C TYR A 69 13.43 -12.44 -0.69
N ILE A 70 13.72 -12.77 -1.96
CA ILE A 70 13.11 -12.08 -3.09
C ILE A 70 11.61 -12.30 -3.10
N HIS A 71 11.14 -13.54 -2.96
CA HIS A 71 9.71 -13.83 -3.00
C HIS A 71 8.98 -13.15 -1.84
N THR A 72 9.47 -13.27 -0.61
CA THR A 72 8.82 -12.63 0.54
C THR A 72 8.89 -11.13 0.45
N TYR A 73 10.05 -10.53 0.15
CA TYR A 73 10.21 -9.09 0.05
C TYR A 73 9.36 -8.50 -1.07
N ILE A 74 9.44 -9.05 -2.29
CA ILE A 74 8.66 -8.55 -3.43
C ILE A 74 7.17 -8.75 -3.16
N HIS A 75 6.75 -9.94 -2.73
CA HIS A 75 5.34 -10.20 -2.50
C HIS A 75 4.79 -9.32 -1.38
N THR A 76 5.47 -9.23 -0.24
CA THR A 76 5.02 -8.38 0.87
C THR A 76 5.05 -6.91 0.50
N TYR A 77 6.13 -6.41 -0.10
CA TYR A 77 6.24 -5.01 -0.48
C TYR A 77 5.21 -4.62 -1.53
N ILE A 78 5.09 -5.38 -2.62
CA ILE A 78 4.11 -5.09 -3.68
C ILE A 78 2.70 -5.20 -3.13
N HIS A 79 2.38 -6.30 -2.42
CA HIS A 79 1.02 -6.50 -1.91
C HIS A 79 0.65 -5.42 -0.90
N THR A 80 1.53 -5.12 0.07
CA THR A 80 1.27 -4.07 1.05
C THR A 80 1.17 -2.73 0.38
N TYR A 81 2.16 -2.32 -0.42
CA TYR A 81 2.18 -1.01 -1.07
C TYR A 81 0.96 -0.81 -1.98
N ILE A 82 0.67 -1.75 -2.87
CA ILE A 82 -0.47 -1.65 -3.78
C ILE A 82 -1.78 -1.66 -2.98
N HIS A 83 -1.96 -2.61 -2.06
CA HIS A 83 -3.19 -2.70 -1.29
C HIS A 83 -3.40 -1.44 -0.45
N THR A 84 -2.39 -0.99 0.30
CA THR A 84 -2.50 0.23 1.10
C THR A 84 -2.73 1.42 0.22
N TYR A 85 -1.93 1.63 -0.83
CA TYR A 85 -2.03 2.82 -1.68
C TYR A 85 -3.39 2.88 -2.38
N ILE A 86 -3.82 1.80 -3.03
CA ILE A 86 -5.12 1.74 -3.71
C ILE A 86 -6.24 1.92 -2.70
N HIS A 87 -6.22 1.17 -1.60
CA HIS A 87 -7.29 1.25 -0.61
C HIS A 87 -7.36 2.65 0.01
N THR A 88 -6.23 3.21 0.46
CA THR A 88 -6.22 4.57 1.02
C THR A 88 -6.64 5.57 -0.03
N TYR A 89 -6.03 5.57 -1.22
CA TYR A 89 -6.31 6.57 -2.24
C TYR A 89 -7.76 6.52 -2.69
N ILE A 90 -8.28 5.35 -3.05
CA ILE A 90 -9.67 5.18 -3.48
C ILE A 90 -10.61 5.54 -2.33
N HIS A 91 -10.40 4.99 -1.14
CA HIS A 91 -11.28 5.26 -0.01
C HIS A 91 -11.27 6.74 0.36
N THR A 92 -10.10 7.36 0.51
CA THR A 92 -10.02 8.79 0.84
C THR A 92 -10.60 9.61 -0.29
N TYR A 93 -10.21 9.40 -1.54
CA TYR A 93 -10.66 10.22 -2.66
C TYR A 93 -12.17 10.13 -2.85
N ILE A 94 -12.72 8.91 -2.92
CA ILE A 94 -14.16 8.69 -3.09
C ILE A 94 -14.91 9.23 -1.88
N HIS A 95 -14.49 8.89 -0.66
CA HIS A 95 -15.18 9.37 0.54
C HIS A 95 -15.13 10.89 0.63
N THR A 96 -13.97 11.52 0.45
CA THR A 96 -13.87 12.97 0.50
C THR A 96 -14.65 13.61 -0.63
N TYR A 97 -14.52 13.14 -1.86
CA TYR A 97 -15.18 13.75 -3.01
C TYR A 97 -16.70 13.60 -2.93
N ILE A 98 -17.21 12.41 -2.64
CA ILE A 98 -18.65 12.18 -2.49
C ILE A 98 -19.17 12.97 -1.29
N HIS A 99 -18.51 12.89 -0.14
CA HIS A 99 -18.95 13.60 1.05
C HIS A 99 -18.95 15.11 0.83
N THR A 100 -17.86 15.68 0.31
CA THR A 100 -17.80 17.12 0.04
C THR A 100 -18.81 17.50 -1.00
N TYR A 101 -18.86 16.83 -2.15
CA TYR A 101 -19.77 17.17 -3.24
C TYR A 101 -21.23 17.09 -2.80
N ILE A 102 -21.65 15.97 -2.21
CA ILE A 102 -23.03 15.79 -1.73
C ILE A 102 -23.33 16.80 -0.63
N HIS A 103 -22.47 16.92 0.37
CA HIS A 103 -22.71 17.84 1.48
C HIS A 103 -22.77 19.28 0.99
N THR A 104 -21.81 19.74 0.19
CA THR A 104 -21.82 21.11 -0.33
C THR A 104 -23.02 21.31 -1.23
N TYR A 105 -23.26 20.43 -2.22
CA TYR A 105 -24.32 20.63 -3.19
C TYR A 105 -25.69 20.61 -2.54
N ILE A 106 -25.99 19.59 -1.73
CA ILE A 106 -27.28 19.48 -1.04
C ILE A 106 -27.43 20.63 -0.04
N HIS A 107 -26.43 20.88 0.81
CA HIS A 107 -26.55 21.93 1.81
C HIS A 107 -26.69 23.30 1.14
N THR A 108 -25.85 23.64 0.16
CA THR A 108 -25.96 24.94 -0.51
C THR A 108 -27.26 25.03 -1.29
N TYR A 109 -27.67 23.99 -2.02
CA TYR A 109 -28.87 24.05 -2.84
C TYR A 109 -30.13 24.13 -1.97
N ILE A 110 -30.28 23.25 -0.99
CA ILE A 110 -31.42 23.27 -0.07
C ILE A 110 -31.42 24.57 0.74
N HIS A 111 -30.30 24.94 1.34
CA HIS A 111 -30.25 26.14 2.16
C HIS A 111 -30.52 27.39 1.32
N THR A 112 -29.86 27.56 0.16
CA THR A 112 -30.12 28.74 -0.68
C THR A 112 -31.53 28.72 -1.23
N TYR A 113 -32.02 27.61 -1.78
CA TYR A 113 -33.36 27.52 -2.35
C TYR A 113 -34.44 27.76 -1.29
N ILE A 114 -34.41 27.03 -0.17
CA ILE A 114 -35.40 27.19 0.90
C ILE A 114 -35.29 28.58 1.52
N HIS A 115 -34.09 29.03 1.87
CA HIS A 115 -33.93 30.34 2.50
C HIS A 115 -34.36 31.45 1.56
N THR A 116 -33.89 31.46 0.30
CA THR A 116 -34.28 32.50 -0.66
C THR A 116 -35.75 32.43 -0.98
N TYR A 117 -36.30 31.25 -1.29
CA TYR A 117 -37.72 31.09 -1.63
C TYR A 117 -38.63 31.48 -0.47
N ILE A 118 -38.41 30.94 0.73
CA ILE A 118 -39.24 31.28 1.91
C ILE A 118 -39.07 32.75 2.27
N HIS A 119 -37.84 33.25 2.36
CA HIS A 119 -37.59 34.62 2.74
C HIS A 119 -38.19 35.59 1.72
N THR A 120 -37.91 35.43 0.43
CA THR A 120 -38.48 36.33 -0.59
C THR A 120 -40.00 36.16 -0.69
N TYR A 121 -40.51 34.94 -0.81
CA TYR A 121 -41.95 34.75 -0.99
C TYR A 121 -42.74 35.25 0.22
N ILE A 122 -42.38 34.86 1.44
CA ILE A 122 -43.13 35.28 2.63
C ILE A 122 -42.89 36.76 2.93
N HIS A 123 -41.63 37.19 2.99
CA HIS A 123 -41.32 38.54 3.46
C HIS A 123 -41.72 39.61 2.44
N THR A 124 -41.31 39.46 1.17
CA THR A 124 -41.63 40.48 0.16
C THR A 124 -43.06 40.36 -0.35
N TYR A 125 -43.58 39.16 -0.61
CA TYR A 125 -44.94 39.06 -1.16
C TYR A 125 -46.01 39.21 -0.07
N TYR A 126 -45.92 38.44 1.01
CA TYR A 126 -46.99 38.44 2.00
C TYR A 126 -46.96 39.68 2.89
N ILE A 127 -45.82 39.99 3.50
CA ILE A 127 -45.75 41.13 4.42
C ILE A 127 -45.74 42.43 3.63
N HIS A 128 -44.78 42.59 2.70
CA HIS A 128 -44.64 43.88 2.04
C HIS A 128 -45.74 44.15 1.02
N THR A 129 -46.05 43.24 0.09
CA THR A 129 -47.14 43.56 -0.84
C THR A 129 -48.50 43.45 -0.17
N TYR A 130 -48.87 42.34 0.46
CA TYR A 130 -50.24 42.21 0.95
C TYR A 130 -50.53 43.17 2.12
N ILE A 131 -49.77 43.11 3.21
CA ILE A 131 -50.08 43.92 4.40
C ILE A 131 -49.85 45.41 4.11
N HIS A 132 -48.69 45.81 3.60
CA HIS A 132 -48.42 47.23 3.40
C HIS A 132 -49.33 47.83 2.35
N THR A 133 -49.52 47.19 1.18
CA THR A 133 -50.38 47.80 0.15
C THR A 133 -51.84 47.77 0.56
N TYR A 134 -52.34 46.69 1.17
CA TYR A 134 -53.74 46.62 1.58
C TYR A 134 -54.04 47.61 2.69
N ILE A 135 -53.23 47.66 3.75
CA ILE A 135 -53.43 48.60 4.85
C ILE A 135 -53.24 50.03 4.35
N HIS A 136 -52.17 50.32 3.61
CA HIS A 136 -51.92 51.67 3.12
C HIS A 136 -53.02 52.12 2.17
N THR A 137 -53.40 51.30 1.18
CA THR A 137 -54.47 51.68 0.24
C THR A 137 -55.81 51.78 0.93
N TYR A 138 -56.19 50.84 1.81
CA TYR A 138 -57.47 50.89 2.50
C TYR A 138 -57.55 52.10 3.43
N ILE A 139 -56.55 52.29 4.30
CA ILE A 139 -56.53 53.43 5.22
C ILE A 139 -56.43 54.75 4.44
N HIS A 140 -55.50 54.87 3.49
CA HIS A 140 -55.34 56.09 2.72
C HIS A 140 -56.58 56.38 1.90
N THR A 141 -57.13 55.43 1.15
CA THR A 141 -58.34 55.69 0.36
C THR A 141 -59.53 55.97 1.25
N TYR A 142 -59.78 55.19 2.30
CA TYR A 142 -60.91 55.40 3.19
C TYR A 142 -60.81 56.75 3.91
N ILE A 143 -59.70 57.02 4.58
CA ILE A 143 -59.49 58.28 5.30
C ILE A 143 -59.46 59.46 4.33
N HIS A 144 -58.66 59.40 3.28
CA HIS A 144 -58.55 60.51 2.33
C HIS A 144 -59.88 60.74 1.64
N THR A 145 -60.52 59.73 1.06
CA THR A 145 -61.80 59.94 0.36
C THR A 145 -62.88 60.36 1.32
N TYR A 146 -63.05 59.71 2.48
CA TYR A 146 -64.10 60.06 3.42
C TYR A 146 -63.90 61.45 3.99
N ILE A 147 -62.71 61.75 4.54
CA ILE A 147 -62.44 63.07 5.14
C ILE A 147 -62.42 64.15 4.05
N HIS A 148 -61.73 63.95 2.94
CA HIS A 148 -61.66 64.96 1.88
C HIS A 148 -63.04 65.20 1.28
N THR A 149 -63.79 64.16 0.91
CA THR A 149 -65.13 64.36 0.32
C THR A 149 -66.09 64.92 1.34
N TYR A 150 -66.10 64.44 2.59
CA TYR A 150 -67.00 64.96 3.61
C TYR A 150 -66.69 66.42 3.94
N ILE A 151 -65.43 66.76 4.23
CA ILE A 151 -65.03 68.13 4.54
C ILE A 151 -65.23 69.03 3.32
N HIS A 152 -64.78 68.62 2.13
CA HIS A 152 -64.91 69.43 0.92
C HIS A 152 -66.38 69.65 0.56
N THR A 153 -67.21 68.60 0.55
CA THR A 153 -68.63 68.75 0.23
C THR A 153 -69.35 69.54 1.31
N TYR A 154 -69.11 69.28 2.59
CA TYR A 154 -69.75 70.02 3.69
C TYR A 154 -69.37 71.49 3.66
N ILE A 155 -68.07 71.81 3.58
CA ILE A 155 -67.60 73.21 3.53
C ILE A 155 -68.08 73.88 2.24
N HIS A 156 -67.94 73.24 1.08
CA HIS A 156 -68.36 73.83 -0.19
C HIS A 156 -69.87 74.06 -0.22
N THR A 157 -70.68 73.09 0.20
CA THR A 157 -72.15 73.25 0.22
C THR A 157 -72.58 74.27 1.26
N TYR A 158 -71.96 74.29 2.44
CA TYR A 158 -72.29 75.25 3.50
C TYR A 158 -71.91 76.68 3.12
N ILE A 159 -70.70 76.89 2.59
CA ILE A 159 -70.25 78.21 2.12
C ILE A 159 -71.08 78.65 0.90
N HIS A 160 -71.32 77.77 -0.07
CA HIS A 160 -72.13 78.10 -1.23
C HIS A 160 -73.57 78.44 -0.85
N THR A 161 -74.18 77.71 0.09
CA THR A 161 -75.56 78.03 0.52
C THR A 161 -75.66 79.30 1.35
N TYR A 162 -74.62 79.66 2.12
CA TYR A 162 -74.61 80.91 2.92
C TYR A 162 -74.16 82.16 2.16
N ILE A 163 -73.37 82.04 1.10
CA ILE A 163 -72.91 83.19 0.29
C ILE A 163 -73.87 83.49 -0.87
N HIS A 164 -74.59 82.48 -1.39
CA HIS A 164 -75.58 82.65 -2.47
C HIS A 164 -77.02 82.89 -1.97
N LEU A 165 -77.19 83.14 -0.67
CA LEU A 165 -78.40 83.66 -0.04
C LEU A 165 -78.19 85.13 0.32
#